data_AF-A0A7K4CPD8-F1
#
_entry.id   AF-A0A7K4CPD8-F1
#
_cell.length_a   1.000
_cell.length_b   1.000
_cell.length_c   1.000
_cell.angle_alpha   90.00
_cell.angle_beta   90.00
_cell.angle_gamma   90.00
#
_symmetry.space_group_name_H-M   'P 1'
#
loop_
_entity.id
_entity.type
_entity.pdbx_description
1 polymer ?
#
loop_
_entity_poly.entity_id
_entity_poly.type
_entity_poly.pdbx_seq_one_letter_code
_entity_poly.pdbx_strand_id
1 'polypeptide(L)'
;MGQSITSRLPDDIVKEIEKISKAEQLDKSSVIRRLLAKAIAQWNLENALDAYQKGDVSLGRATEMAKVSIWTFMTKLSERKIPLNYSVEDFEDDLNFINEASDL
;
A
#
# COMPACT_ATOMS: atom_id res chain seq x y z
N MET A 1 -14.94 12.66 -13.61
CA MET A 1 -15.82 11.81 -14.44
C MET A 1 -15.64 10.37 -13.99
N GLY A 2 -16.73 9.61 -13.81
CA GLY A 2 -16.65 8.18 -13.48
C GLY A 2 -16.94 7.32 -14.71
N GLN A 3 -16.31 6.15 -14.82
CA GLN A 3 -16.62 5.14 -15.81
C GLN A 3 -17.51 4.06 -15.18
N SER A 4 -18.47 3.53 -15.92
CA SER A 4 -19.32 2.42 -15.47
C SER A 4 -18.63 1.08 -15.73
N ILE A 5 -18.66 0.19 -14.74
CA ILE A 5 -18.20 -1.19 -14.84
C ILE A 5 -19.39 -2.09 -14.47
N THR A 6 -19.70 -3.08 -15.31
CA THR A 6 -20.75 -4.07 -15.05
C THR A 6 -20.11 -5.42 -14.75
N SER A 7 -20.44 -6.02 -13.60
CA SER A 7 -20.01 -7.35 -13.23
C SER A 7 -21.16 -8.11 -12.57
N ARG A 8 -21.20 -9.44 -12.75
CA ARG A 8 -22.15 -10.29 -12.04
C ARG A 8 -21.56 -10.66 -10.68
N LEU A 9 -22.29 -10.35 -9.63
CA LEU A 9 -21.93 -10.72 -8.26
C LEU A 9 -22.80 -11.88 -7.80
N PRO A 10 -22.23 -12.86 -7.06
CA PRO A 10 -23.03 -13.88 -6.42
C PRO A 10 -23.95 -13.28 -5.34
N ASP A 11 -25.08 -13.96 -5.08
CA ASP A 11 -26.20 -13.44 -4.28
C ASP A 11 -25.82 -13.12 -2.83
N ASP A 12 -24.86 -13.85 -2.26
CA ASP A 12 -24.34 -13.64 -0.92
C ASP A 12 -23.64 -12.28 -0.79
N ILE A 13 -22.81 -11.89 -1.76
CA ILE A 13 -22.15 -10.59 -1.78
C ILE A 13 -23.18 -9.46 -1.92
N VAL A 14 -24.19 -9.65 -2.76
CA VAL A 14 -25.26 -8.65 -2.95
C VAL A 14 -26.01 -8.41 -1.64
N LYS A 15 -26.32 -9.47 -0.89
CA LYS A 15 -26.98 -9.39 0.43
C LYS A 15 -26.13 -8.65 1.46
N GLU A 16 -24.82 -8.89 1.50
CA GLU A 16 -23.93 -8.17 2.41
C GLU A 16 -23.81 -6.67 2.05
N ILE A 17 -23.75 -6.32 0.76
CA ILE A 17 -23.76 -4.91 0.32
C ILE A 17 -25.07 -4.22 0.75
N GLU A 18 -26.21 -4.90 0.62
CA GLU A 18 -27.50 -4.36 1.06
C GLU A 18 -27.55 -4.12 2.56
N LYS A 19 -26.99 -5.03 3.35
CA LYS A 19 -26.89 -4.90 4.80
C LYS A 19 -26.04 -3.69 5.19
N ILE A 20 -24.88 -3.49 4.56
CA ILE A 20 -24.00 -2.35 4.79
C ILE A 20 -24.68 -1.04 4.37
N SER A 21 -25.33 -1.03 3.20
CA SER A 21 -26.08 0.13 2.69
C SER A 21 -27.15 0.60 3.69
N LYS A 22 -27.91 -0.33 4.28
CA LYS A 22 -28.90 -0.01 5.32
C LYS A 22 -28.25 0.51 6.61
N ALA A 23 -27.16 -0.11 7.06
CA ALA A 23 -26.48 0.27 8.30
C ALA A 23 -25.82 1.66 8.21
N GLU A 24 -25.25 2.00 7.06
CA GLU A 24 -24.53 3.27 6.84
C GLU A 24 -25.41 4.37 6.24
N GLN A 25 -26.66 4.08 5.87
CA GLN A 25 -27.58 4.99 5.17
C GLN A 25 -26.99 5.55 3.85
N LEU A 26 -26.30 4.69 3.11
CA LEU A 26 -25.68 5.01 1.82
C LEU A 26 -26.30 4.21 0.69
N ASP A 27 -26.32 4.75 -0.53
CA ASP A 27 -26.70 3.98 -1.70
C ASP A 27 -25.69 2.86 -2.01
N LYS A 28 -26.15 1.81 -2.70
CA LYS A 28 -25.34 0.64 -3.06
C LYS A 28 -24.07 1.03 -3.83
N SER A 29 -24.16 1.99 -4.75
CA SER A 29 -23.02 2.41 -5.58
C SER A 29 -21.96 3.13 -4.75
N SER A 30 -22.35 3.89 -3.74
CA SER A 30 -21.42 4.51 -2.79
C SER A 30 -20.73 3.48 -1.90
N VAL A 31 -21.47 2.49 -1.38
CA VAL A 31 -20.90 1.37 -0.62
C VAL A 31 -19.89 0.59 -1.47
N ILE A 32 -20.29 0.18 -2.68
CA ILE A 32 -19.44 -0.58 -3.60
C ILE A 32 -18.16 0.19 -3.92
N ARG A 33 -18.25 1.47 -4.29
CA ARG A 33 -17.07 2.28 -4.61
C ARG A 33 -16.12 2.40 -3.43
N ARG A 34 -16.63 2.63 -2.22
CA ARG A 34 -15.81 2.71 -1.00
C ARG A 34 -15.11 1.38 -0.70
N LEU A 35 -15.84 0.27 -0.78
CA LEU A 35 -15.27 -1.06 -0.54
C LEU A 35 -14.20 -1.41 -1.58
N LEU A 36 -14.45 -1.14 -2.87
CA LEU A 36 -13.47 -1.33 -3.93
C LEU A 36 -12.24 -0.46 -3.75
N ALA A 37 -12.40 0.82 -3.40
CA ALA A 37 -11.27 1.71 -3.13
C ALA A 37 -10.39 1.18 -2.01
N LYS A 38 -11.00 0.66 -0.93
CA LYS A 38 -10.28 0.02 0.17
C LYS A 38 -9.56 -1.26 -0.29
N ALA A 39 -10.23 -2.11 -1.06
CA ALA A 39 -9.63 -3.34 -1.58
C ALA A 39 -8.44 -3.06 -2.51
N ILE A 40 -8.55 -2.06 -3.39
CA ILE A 40 -7.47 -1.65 -4.29
C ILE A 40 -6.28 -1.09 -3.49
N ALA A 41 -6.54 -0.26 -2.47
CA ALA A 41 -5.49 0.28 -1.62
C ALA A 41 -4.75 -0.84 -0.86
N GLN A 42 -5.49 -1.82 -0.33
CA GLN A 42 -4.92 -2.99 0.33
C GLN A 42 -4.05 -3.80 -0.63
N TRP A 43 -4.56 -4.09 -1.83
CA TRP A 43 -3.83 -4.85 -2.85
C TRP A 43 -2.54 -4.15 -3.27
N ASN A 44 -2.58 -2.83 -3.49
CA ASN A 44 -1.38 -2.04 -3.82
C ASN A 44 -0.32 -2.13 -2.72
N LEU A 45 -0.73 -2.05 -1.45
CA LEU A 45 0.17 -2.17 -0.31
C LEU A 45 0.82 -3.55 -0.25
N GLU A 46 0.03 -4.62 -0.36
CA GLU A 46 0.52 -6.00 -0.33
C GLU A 46 1.50 -6.27 -1.48
N ASN A 47 1.12 -5.90 -2.71
CA ASN A 47 1.97 -6.06 -3.88
C ASN A 47 3.29 -5.28 -3.77
N ALA A 48 3.27 -4.07 -3.19
CA ALA A 48 4.48 -3.28 -2.97
C ALA A 48 5.40 -3.86 -1.89
N LEU A 49 4.83 -4.41 -0.81
CA LEU A 49 5.60 -5.08 0.24
C LEU A 49 6.28 -6.33 -0.29
N ASP A 50 5.55 -7.15 -1.05
CA ASP A 50 6.11 -8.36 -1.66
C ASP A 50 7.25 -8.03 -2.63
N ALA A 51 7.09 -7.01 -3.48
CA ALA A 51 8.14 -6.56 -4.40
C ALA A 51 9.36 -6.02 -3.65
N TYR A 52 9.15 -5.24 -2.58
CA TYR A 52 10.25 -4.73 -1.75
C TYR A 52 11.00 -5.86 -1.06
N GLN A 53 10.27 -6.83 -0.47
CA GLN A 53 10.86 -7.95 0.23
C GLN A 53 11.69 -8.85 -0.69
N LYS A 54 11.32 -8.97 -1.97
CA LYS A 54 12.10 -9.70 -2.99
C LYS A 54 13.34 -8.93 -3.48
N GLY A 55 13.46 -7.65 -3.14
CA GLY A 55 14.50 -6.76 -3.67
C GLY A 55 14.23 -6.26 -5.08
N ASP A 56 13.02 -6.47 -5.63
CA ASP A 56 12.66 -6.08 -7.00
C ASP A 56 12.54 -4.55 -7.15
N VAL A 57 12.28 -3.84 -6.05
CA VAL A 57 12.08 -2.39 -6.02
C VAL A 57 12.75 -1.75 -4.80
N SER A 58 13.21 -0.51 -4.96
CA SER A 58 13.69 0.31 -3.84
C SER A 58 12.56 0.70 -2.89
N LEU A 59 12.91 1.16 -1.68
CA LEU A 59 11.92 1.66 -0.70
C LEU A 59 11.06 2.79 -1.29
N GLY A 60 11.70 3.74 -1.98
CA GLY A 60 11.00 4.85 -2.65
C GLY A 60 10.01 4.33 -3.68
N ARG A 61 10.44 3.40 -4.56
CA ARG A 61 9.57 2.83 -5.58
C ARG A 61 8.41 2.03 -4.98
N ALA A 62 8.65 1.29 -3.89
CA ALA A 62 7.60 0.57 -3.17
C ALA A 62 6.54 1.51 -2.59
N THR A 63 6.95 2.67 -2.07
CA THR A 63 6.01 3.66 -1.50
C THR A 63 5.13 4.30 -2.57
N GLU A 64 5.67 4.55 -3.77
CA GLU A 64 4.89 5.01 -4.92
C GLU A 64 3.84 3.98 -5.35
N MET A 65 4.22 2.69 -5.40
CA MET A 65 3.32 1.59 -5.73
C MET A 65 2.17 1.47 -4.72
N ALA A 66 2.50 1.52 -3.43
CA ALA A 66 1.53 1.44 -2.34
C ALA A 66 0.68 2.72 -2.17
N LYS A 67 1.11 3.84 -2.77
CA LYS A 67 0.49 5.17 -2.61
C LYS A 67 0.42 5.62 -1.14
N VAL A 68 1.49 5.38 -0.39
CA VAL A 68 1.63 5.78 1.02
C VAL A 68 2.94 6.52 1.23
N SER A 69 3.06 7.23 2.36
CA SER A 69 4.35 7.81 2.75
C SER A 69 5.39 6.74 3.09
N ILE A 70 6.67 7.09 2.98
CA ILE A 70 7.79 6.25 3.43
C ILE A 70 7.58 5.77 4.87
N TRP A 71 7.22 6.68 5.78
CA TRP A 71 6.92 6.35 7.17
C TRP A 71 5.82 5.30 7.33
N THR A 72 4.70 5.47 6.63
CA THR A 72 3.60 4.50 6.66
C THR A 72 4.08 3.14 6.18
N PHE A 73 4.87 3.10 5.10
CA PHE A 73 5.39 1.86 4.54
C PHE A 73 6.37 1.17 5.49
N MET A 74 7.29 1.91 6.11
CA MET A 74 8.22 1.39 7.12
C MET A 74 7.49 0.79 8.33
N THR A 75 6.42 1.45 8.81
CA THR A 75 5.55 0.87 9.85
C THR A 75 4.94 -0.45 9.39
N LYS A 76 4.50 -0.55 8.13
CA LYS A 76 3.94 -1.79 7.56
C LYS A 76 4.96 -2.90 7.35
N LEU A 77 6.23 -2.57 7.10
CA LEU A 77 7.34 -3.53 7.09
C LEU A 77 7.59 -4.08 8.51
N SER A 78 7.64 -3.19 9.51
CA SER A 78 7.85 -3.56 10.91
C SER A 78 6.73 -4.47 11.45
N GLU A 79 5.47 -4.12 11.20
CA GLU A 79 4.30 -4.95 11.56
C GLU A 79 4.39 -6.38 11.01
N ARG A 80 5.01 -6.54 9.82
CA ARG A 80 5.19 -7.83 9.14
C ARG A 80 6.55 -8.48 9.37
N LYS A 81 7.42 -7.88 10.20
CA LYS A 81 8.79 -8.34 10.46
C LYS A 81 9.64 -8.48 9.19
N ILE A 82 9.40 -7.63 8.19
CA ILE A 82 10.23 -7.55 6.99
C ILE A 82 11.38 -6.58 7.32
N PRO A 83 12.65 -7.02 7.30
CA PRO A 83 13.78 -6.14 7.55
C PRO A 83 13.88 -5.08 6.45
N LEU A 84 14.48 -3.94 6.78
CA LEU A 84 14.89 -3.01 5.75
C LEU A 84 16.01 -3.67 4.95
N ASN A 85 15.96 -3.54 3.63
CA ASN A 85 17.07 -3.86 2.74
C ASN A 85 18.14 -2.77 2.84
N TYR A 86 18.67 -2.57 4.06
CA TYR A 86 19.71 -1.61 4.39
C TYR A 86 20.71 -2.34 5.27
N SER A 87 21.90 -2.54 4.74
CA SER A 87 22.98 -3.27 5.38
C SER A 87 23.83 -2.35 6.25
N VAL A 88 24.75 -2.93 7.02
CA VAL A 88 25.72 -2.15 7.80
C VAL A 88 26.71 -1.49 6.87
N GLU A 89 27.07 -2.17 5.78
CA GLU A 89 27.93 -1.66 4.72
C GLU A 89 27.31 -0.41 4.06
N ASP A 90 26.01 -0.45 3.74
CA ASP A 90 25.30 0.73 3.19
C ASP A 90 25.37 1.94 4.16
N PHE A 91 25.30 1.68 5.46
CA PHE A 91 25.41 2.72 6.49
C PHE A 91 26.81 3.31 6.59
N GLU A 92 27.85 2.47 6.52
CA GLU A 92 29.24 2.92 6.54
C GLU A 92 29.57 3.77 5.32
N ASP A 93 29.09 3.37 4.14
CA ASP A 93 29.25 4.13 2.90
C ASP A 93 28.58 5.51 2.98
N ASP A 94 27.34 5.58 3.50
CA ASP A 94 26.63 6.84 3.72
C ASP A 94 27.37 7.76 4.72
N LEU A 95 27.94 7.20 5.79
CA LEU A 95 28.74 7.97 6.76
C LEU A 95 30.02 8.54 6.13
N ASN A 96 30.73 7.74 5.33
CA ASN A 96 31.94 8.17 4.63
C ASN A 96 31.62 9.32 3.67
N PHE A 97 30.54 9.19 2.89
CA PHE A 97 30.09 10.25 1.99
C PHE A 97 29.80 11.57 2.71
N ILE A 98 29.12 11.52 3.86
CA ILE A 98 28.81 12.73 4.66
C ILE A 98 30.10 13.40 5.18
N ASN A 99 31.06 12.60 5.66
CA ASN A 99 32.33 13.14 6.16
C ASN A 99 33.13 13.82 5.05
N GLU A 100 33.27 13.17 3.89
CA GLU A 100 33.98 13.74 2.73
C GLU A 100 33.31 15.03 2.21
N ALA A 101 31.98 15.07 2.18
CA ALA A 101 31.22 16.25 1.76
C ALA A 101 31.30 17.41 2.76
N SER A 102 31.58 17.12 4.04
CA SER A 102 31.73 18.14 5.09
C SER A 102 33.12 18.77 5.13
N ASP A 103 34.10 18.14 4.49
CA ASP A 103 35.50 18.60 4.37
C ASP A 103 35.74 19.50 3.12
N LEU A 104 34.68 19.85 2.37
CA LEU A 104 34.67 20.76 1.21
C LEU A 104 34.13 22.15 1.56
#